data_AF-A0A943HC08-F1
#
_entry.id   AF-A0A943HC08-F1
#
_cell.length_a   1.000
_cell.length_b   1.000
_cell.length_c   1.000
_cell.angle_alpha   90.00
_cell.angle_beta   90.00
_cell.angle_gamma   90.00
#
_symmetry.space_group_name_H-M   'P 1'
#
loop_
_entity.id
_entity.type
_entity.pdbx_description
1 polymer ?
#
loop_
_entity_poly.entity_id
_entity_poly.type
_entity_poly.pdbx_seq_one_letter_code
_entity_poly.pdbx_strand_id
1 'polypeptide(L)'
;MNKNKKIYIAGSLFSEAEVAQRIKEGELLKKVGFEYIYNPIQAPCNSKEDLPTAEDIFWGDTKEVLESEIVVIDISNPLDAGVFCETGIAWACNYIHRLANEGKNLDEVLNIMKEKMVVAHLSDIRKSTSHRYNGNHIPVGFNQFAVACIEDVGVIKDSFNEVLEELND
;
A
#
# COMPACT_ATOMS: atom_id res chain seq x y z
N MET A 1 12.69 -24.23 3.91
CA MET A 1 12.66 -22.80 3.51
C MET A 1 13.69 -22.07 4.35
N ASN A 2 14.50 -21.20 3.76
CA ASN A 2 15.42 -20.35 4.54
C ASN A 2 14.58 -19.49 5.49
N LYS A 3 14.91 -19.50 6.78
CA LYS A 3 14.17 -18.82 7.84
C LYS A 3 14.69 -17.42 8.15
N ASN A 4 15.81 -17.04 7.53
CA ASN A 4 16.39 -15.70 7.59
C ASN A 4 15.76 -14.73 6.58
N LYS A 5 14.59 -15.06 6.03
CA LYS A 5 13.90 -14.24 5.03
C LYS A 5 13.15 -13.11 5.71
N LYS A 6 13.23 -11.90 5.15
CA LYS A 6 12.39 -10.76 5.58
C LYS A 6 10.94 -11.02 5.16
N ILE A 7 10.02 -10.97 6.12
CA ILE A 7 8.58 -11.13 5.93
C ILE A 7 7.89 -9.79 6.13
N TYR A 8 7.01 -9.41 5.20
CA TYR A 8 6.04 -8.34 5.38
C TYR A 8 4.65 -8.92 5.63
N ILE A 9 3.93 -8.41 6.64
CA ILE A 9 2.53 -8.77 6.91
C ILE A 9 1.62 -7.66 6.34
N ALA A 10 0.99 -7.95 5.22
CA ALA A 10 -0.04 -7.13 4.58
C ALA A 10 -1.42 -7.54 5.10
N GLY A 11 -2.15 -6.64 5.73
CA GLY A 11 -3.50 -6.92 6.19
C GLY A 11 -4.11 -5.74 6.92
N SER A 12 -5.43 -5.64 6.91
CA SER A 12 -6.13 -4.54 7.57
C SER A 12 -5.80 -4.44 9.06
N LEU A 13 -5.86 -3.21 9.56
CA LEU A 13 -5.47 -2.82 10.92
C LEU A 13 -6.35 -1.68 11.47
N PHE A 14 -7.62 -1.61 11.06
CA PHE A 14 -8.53 -0.52 11.38
C PHE A 14 -9.40 -0.79 12.62
N SER A 15 -9.58 -2.07 12.97
CA SER A 15 -10.37 -2.51 14.12
C SER A 15 -9.53 -3.25 15.16
N GLU A 16 -10.03 -3.34 16.40
CA GLU A 16 -9.37 -4.09 17.48
C GLU A 16 -9.13 -5.56 17.11
N ALA A 17 -10.09 -6.18 16.39
CA ALA A 17 -9.99 -7.57 15.95
C ALA A 17 -8.89 -7.75 14.91
N GLU A 18 -8.82 -6.85 13.93
CA GLU A 18 -7.77 -6.84 12.91
C GLU A 18 -6.39 -6.63 13.54
N VAL A 19 -6.24 -5.62 14.41
CA VAL A 19 -5.00 -5.34 15.14
C VAL A 19 -4.53 -6.56 15.95
N ALA A 20 -5.42 -7.17 16.74
CA ALA A 20 -5.10 -8.35 17.53
C ALA A 20 -4.66 -9.54 16.64
N GLN A 21 -5.31 -9.70 15.49
CA GLN A 21 -4.98 -10.73 14.52
C GLN A 21 -3.60 -10.49 13.88
N ARG A 22 -3.27 -9.26 13.47
CA ARG A 22 -1.94 -8.91 12.93
C ARG A 22 -0.82 -9.19 13.93
N ILE A 23 -1.02 -8.84 15.20
CA ILE A 23 -0.05 -9.12 16.27
C ILE A 23 0.14 -10.64 16.44
N LYS A 24 -0.97 -11.39 16.48
CA LYS A 24 -0.95 -12.84 16.61
C LYS A 24 -0.22 -13.52 15.44
N GLU A 25 -0.42 -13.05 14.22
CA GLU A 25 0.27 -13.57 13.03
C GLU A 25 1.78 -13.38 13.11
N GLY A 26 2.24 -12.20 13.53
CA GLY A 26 3.66 -11.94 13.79
C GLY A 26 4.25 -12.92 14.83
N GLU A 27 3.54 -13.15 15.94
CA GLU A 27 3.97 -14.10 16.96
C GLU A 27 3.98 -15.56 16.49
N LEU A 28 3.02 -15.94 15.63
CA LEU A 28 3.00 -17.28 15.02
C LEU A 28 4.18 -17.46 14.04
N LEU A 29 4.53 -16.43 13.27
CA LEU A 29 5.69 -16.44 12.37
C LEU A 29 7.01 -16.57 13.15
N LYS A 30 7.15 -15.88 14.28
CA LYS A 30 8.29 -16.05 15.20
C LYS A 30 8.38 -17.48 15.74
N LYS A 31 7.25 -18.06 16.18
CA LYS A 31 7.22 -19.44 16.70
C LYS A 31 7.63 -20.50 15.67
N VAL A 32 7.38 -20.26 14.38
CA VAL A 32 7.85 -21.16 13.30
C VAL A 32 9.27 -20.83 12.82
N GLY A 33 9.96 -19.92 13.52
CA GLY A 33 11.39 -19.65 13.37
C GLY A 33 11.78 -18.51 12.44
N PHE A 34 10.86 -17.63 12.01
CA PHE A 34 11.24 -16.44 11.25
C PHE A 34 11.71 -15.32 12.19
N GLU A 35 12.83 -14.69 11.86
CA GLU A 35 13.45 -13.66 12.71
C GLU A 35 13.14 -12.23 12.23
N TYR A 36 13.07 -12.01 10.91
CA TYR A 36 12.86 -10.69 10.31
C TYR A 36 11.42 -10.55 9.85
N ILE A 37 10.56 -10.05 10.73
CA ILE A 37 9.13 -9.86 10.46
C ILE A 37 8.81 -8.38 10.62
N TYR A 38 8.34 -7.76 9.55
CA TYR A 38 7.76 -6.44 9.55
C TYR A 38 6.23 -6.55 9.64
N ASN A 39 5.67 -5.81 10.60
CA ASN A 39 4.24 -5.73 10.82
C ASN A 39 3.85 -4.25 10.93
N PRO A 40 3.09 -3.70 9.96
CA PRO A 40 2.77 -2.27 9.92
C PRO A 40 2.16 -1.74 11.22
N ILE A 41 1.37 -2.54 11.94
CA ILE A 41 0.77 -2.10 13.22
C ILE A 41 1.79 -1.82 14.32
N GLN A 42 3.01 -2.36 14.21
CA GLN A 42 4.09 -2.16 15.17
C GLN A 42 5.13 -1.15 14.64
N ALA A 43 4.90 -0.57 13.45
CA ALA A 43 5.83 0.33 12.81
C ALA A 43 5.73 1.76 13.41
N PRO A 44 6.87 2.45 13.63
CA PRO A 44 6.88 3.82 14.14
C PRO A 44 6.13 4.81 13.24
N CYS A 45 6.18 4.62 11.91
CA CYS A 45 5.48 5.47 10.94
C CYS A 45 3.94 5.42 11.06
N ASN A 46 3.39 4.42 11.76
CA ASN A 46 1.95 4.30 12.01
C ASN A 46 1.53 4.83 13.40
N SER A 47 2.44 5.48 14.13
CA SER A 47 2.14 6.20 15.36
C SER A 47 1.23 7.39 15.06
N LYS A 48 -0.04 7.30 15.50
CA LYS A 48 -1.02 8.38 15.31
C LYS A 48 -0.70 9.65 16.11
N GLU A 49 0.18 9.55 17.10
CA GLU A 49 0.65 10.69 17.89
C GLU A 49 1.51 11.64 17.04
N ASP A 50 2.22 11.10 16.05
CA ASP A 50 3.15 11.84 15.21
C ASP A 50 2.50 12.46 13.97
N LEU A 51 1.18 12.23 13.77
CA LEU A 51 0.38 12.71 12.63
C LEU A 51 1.11 12.53 11.28
N PRO A 52 1.53 11.30 10.94
CA PRO A 52 2.29 11.03 9.73
C PRO A 52 1.52 11.45 8.48
N THR A 53 2.23 11.99 7.49
CA THR A 53 1.63 12.32 6.20
C THR A 53 1.32 11.04 5.42
N ALA A 54 0.47 11.15 4.40
CA ALA A 54 0.19 10.01 3.51
C ALA A 54 1.48 9.50 2.83
N GLU A 55 2.39 10.40 2.48
CA GLU A 55 3.71 10.09 1.92
C GLU A 55 4.60 9.34 2.92
N ASP A 56 4.64 9.76 4.19
CA ASP A 56 5.40 9.06 5.25
C ASP A 56 4.91 7.62 5.44
N ILE A 57 3.59 7.43 5.46
CA ILE A 57 2.96 6.11 5.56
C ILE A 57 3.32 5.28 4.32
N PHE A 58 3.13 5.82 3.13
CA PHE A 58 3.35 5.11 1.88
C PHE A 58 4.78 4.65 1.71
N TRP A 59 5.77 5.53 1.85
CA TRP A 59 7.17 5.15 1.67
C TRP A 59 7.72 4.32 2.84
N GLY A 60 7.19 4.51 4.05
CA GLY A 60 7.51 3.66 5.20
C GLY A 60 7.16 2.20 4.96
N ASP A 61 5.92 1.93 4.54
CA ASP A 61 5.43 0.57 4.29
C ASP A 61 5.93 0.02 2.93
N THR A 62 5.98 0.84 1.87
CA THR A 62 6.44 0.42 0.54
C THR A 62 7.88 -0.08 0.55
N LYS A 63 8.77 0.59 1.27
CA LYS A 63 10.16 0.13 1.44
C LYS A 63 10.20 -1.29 2.01
N GLU A 64 9.36 -1.56 2.99
CA GLU A 64 9.33 -2.83 3.70
C GLU A 64 8.74 -3.95 2.84
N VAL A 65 7.75 -3.62 1.98
CA VAL A 65 7.28 -4.53 0.93
C VAL A 65 8.40 -4.84 -0.07
N LEU A 66 9.07 -3.82 -0.62
CA LEU A 66 10.12 -3.96 -1.64
C LEU A 66 11.33 -4.78 -1.15
N GLU A 67 11.72 -4.60 0.11
CA GLU A 67 12.86 -5.31 0.71
C GLU A 67 12.50 -6.70 1.24
N SER A 68 11.21 -7.04 1.34
CA SER A 68 10.77 -8.35 1.82
C SER A 68 10.97 -9.45 0.78
N GLU A 69 11.25 -10.66 1.25
CA GLU A 69 11.31 -11.85 0.39
C GLU A 69 10.01 -12.66 0.42
N ILE A 70 9.14 -12.37 1.38
CA ILE A 70 7.85 -13.01 1.58
C ILE A 70 6.85 -11.92 1.99
N VAL A 71 5.74 -11.80 1.27
CA VAL A 71 4.60 -10.98 1.66
C VAL A 71 3.47 -11.92 2.06
N VAL A 72 3.02 -11.86 3.30
CA VAL A 72 1.84 -12.58 3.80
C VAL A 72 0.65 -11.63 3.73
N ILE A 73 -0.39 -12.02 2.99
CA ILE A 73 -1.51 -11.12 2.64
C ILE A 73 -2.82 -11.65 3.23
N ASP A 74 -3.47 -10.87 4.08
CA ASP A 74 -4.84 -11.11 4.53
C ASP A 74 -5.85 -10.43 3.60
N ILE A 75 -6.57 -11.24 2.82
CA ILE A 75 -7.59 -10.78 1.86
C ILE A 75 -9.01 -10.80 2.44
N SER A 76 -9.17 -11.02 3.75
CA SER A 76 -10.48 -11.17 4.39
C SER A 76 -11.29 -9.87 4.40
N ASN A 77 -10.62 -8.71 4.32
CA ASN A 77 -11.25 -7.41 4.15
C ASN A 77 -11.13 -6.94 2.69
N PRO A 78 -12.15 -7.12 1.85
CA PRO A 78 -12.09 -6.78 0.43
C PRO A 78 -12.12 -5.28 0.15
N LEU A 79 -12.28 -4.43 1.18
CA LEU A 79 -12.34 -2.97 1.04
C LEU A 79 -11.01 -2.29 1.37
N ASP A 80 -10.00 -3.03 1.81
CA ASP A 80 -8.71 -2.44 2.14
C ASP A 80 -7.86 -2.19 0.89
N ALA A 81 -8.01 -1.00 0.33
CA ALA A 81 -7.23 -0.57 -0.82
C ALA A 81 -5.71 -0.61 -0.58
N GLY A 82 -5.24 -0.41 0.66
CA GLY A 82 -3.82 -0.45 0.98
C GLY A 82 -3.21 -1.83 0.73
N VAL A 83 -3.88 -2.87 1.23
CA VAL A 83 -3.46 -4.27 1.02
C VAL A 83 -3.42 -4.64 -0.46
N PHE A 84 -4.36 -4.15 -1.26
CA PHE A 84 -4.34 -4.39 -2.70
C PHE A 84 -3.24 -3.60 -3.43
N CYS A 85 -2.91 -2.38 -2.98
CA CYS A 85 -1.75 -1.66 -3.47
C CYS A 85 -0.44 -2.42 -3.16
N GLU A 86 -0.25 -2.89 -1.93
CA GLU A 86 0.90 -3.73 -1.51
C GLU A 86 1.00 -5.00 -2.37
N THR A 87 -0.15 -5.65 -2.64
CA THR A 87 -0.23 -6.82 -3.53
C THR A 87 0.23 -6.47 -4.95
N GLY A 88 -0.17 -5.30 -5.46
CA GLY A 88 0.26 -4.79 -6.76
C GLY A 88 1.77 -4.56 -6.86
N ILE A 89 2.37 -3.99 -5.80
CA ILE A 89 3.82 -3.79 -5.69
C ILE A 89 4.54 -5.15 -5.72
N ALA A 90 4.11 -6.09 -4.88
CA ALA A 90 4.69 -7.44 -4.84
C ALA A 90 4.57 -8.17 -6.19
N TRP A 91 3.44 -8.01 -6.90
CA TRP A 91 3.26 -8.54 -8.24
C TRP A 91 4.25 -7.91 -9.24
N ALA A 92 4.42 -6.58 -9.21
CA ALA A 92 5.33 -5.88 -10.10
C ALA A 92 6.79 -6.34 -9.91
N CYS A 93 7.24 -6.46 -8.65
CA CYS A 93 8.56 -7.02 -8.32
C CYS A 93 8.74 -8.41 -8.92
N ASN A 94 7.79 -9.32 -8.66
CA ASN A 94 7.86 -10.70 -9.17
C ASN A 94 7.80 -10.75 -10.70
N TYR A 95 7.07 -9.83 -11.34
CA TYR A 95 7.00 -9.80 -12.79
C TYR A 95 8.33 -9.36 -13.41
N ILE A 96 8.98 -8.35 -12.85
CA ILE A 96 10.32 -7.92 -13.28
C ILE A 96 11.32 -9.08 -13.12
N HIS A 97 11.30 -9.79 -11.99
CA HIS A 97 12.12 -10.99 -11.79
C HIS A 97 11.84 -12.08 -12.83
N ARG A 98 10.57 -12.31 -13.17
CA ARG A 98 10.20 -13.27 -14.24
C ARG A 98 10.81 -12.87 -15.58
N LEU A 99 10.67 -11.61 -15.98
CA LEU A 99 11.24 -11.12 -17.25
C LEU A 99 12.76 -11.25 -17.26
N ALA A 100 13.43 -10.91 -16.15
CA ALA A 100 14.88 -11.08 -16.02
C ALA A 100 15.30 -12.56 -16.14
N ASN A 101 14.56 -13.48 -15.53
CA ASN A 101 14.80 -14.93 -15.63
C ASN A 101 14.56 -15.49 -17.04
N GLU A 102 13.70 -14.85 -17.83
CA GLU A 102 13.50 -15.15 -19.26
C GLU A 102 14.64 -14.59 -20.15
N GLY A 103 15.64 -13.94 -19.55
CA GLY A 103 16.79 -13.36 -20.26
C GLY A 103 16.49 -12.02 -20.91
N LYS A 104 15.39 -11.35 -20.55
CA LYS A 104 15.04 -10.03 -21.08
C LYS A 104 16.03 -8.99 -20.58
N ASN A 105 16.55 -8.17 -21.50
CA ASN A 105 17.32 -6.99 -21.12
C ASN A 105 16.39 -5.83 -20.69
N LEU A 106 16.98 -4.77 -20.15
CA LEU A 106 16.22 -3.62 -19.64
C LEU A 106 15.34 -2.97 -20.71
N ASP A 107 15.83 -2.81 -21.94
CA ASP A 107 15.05 -2.20 -23.02
C ASP A 107 13.82 -3.05 -23.37
N GLU A 108 13.95 -4.38 -23.39
CA GLU A 108 12.81 -5.27 -23.57
C GLU A 108 11.81 -5.18 -22.42
N VAL A 109 12.31 -5.10 -21.17
CA VAL A 109 11.46 -4.94 -19.99
C VAL A 109 10.67 -3.63 -20.06
N LEU A 110 11.31 -2.50 -20.39
CA LEU A 110 10.65 -1.20 -20.51
C LEU A 110 9.64 -1.15 -21.68
N ASN A 111 9.90 -1.90 -22.74
CA ASN A 111 8.94 -2.06 -23.85
C ASN A 111 7.70 -2.87 -23.45
N ILE A 112 7.85 -3.86 -22.56
CA ILE A 112 6.75 -4.67 -22.01
C ILE A 112 5.99 -3.87 -20.92
N MET A 113 6.72 -3.30 -19.98
CA MET A 113 6.24 -2.55 -18.83
C MET A 113 6.31 -1.05 -19.12
N LYS A 114 5.42 -0.60 -20.02
CA LYS A 114 5.33 0.80 -20.39
C LYS A 114 5.00 1.68 -19.18
N GLU A 115 5.69 2.81 -19.11
CA GLU A 115 5.32 3.91 -18.23
C GLU A 115 3.84 4.28 -18.41
N LYS A 116 3.18 4.63 -17.30
CA LYS A 116 1.76 4.96 -17.26
C LYS A 116 1.63 6.42 -16.85
N MET A 117 0.91 7.19 -17.66
CA MET A 117 0.29 8.41 -17.15
C MET A 117 -0.86 7.99 -16.24
N VAL A 118 -0.81 8.38 -14.97
CA VAL A 118 -1.87 8.10 -14.01
C VAL A 118 -2.59 9.40 -13.66
N VAL A 119 -3.88 9.43 -13.99
CA VAL A 119 -4.79 10.51 -13.63
C VAL A 119 -5.98 9.88 -12.92
N ALA A 120 -6.09 10.09 -11.62
CA ALA A 120 -7.22 9.66 -10.82
C ALA A 120 -8.19 10.83 -10.60
N HIS A 121 -9.45 10.52 -10.26
CA HIS A 121 -10.36 11.53 -9.74
C HIS A 121 -10.98 11.06 -8.42
N LEU A 122 -11.11 12.00 -7.49
CA LEU A 122 -11.70 11.77 -6.18
C LEU A 122 -12.84 12.76 -5.97
N SER A 123 -13.98 12.52 -6.58
CA SER A 123 -15.11 13.48 -6.63
C SER A 123 -16.05 13.41 -5.41
N ASP A 124 -15.57 12.89 -4.28
CA ASP A 124 -16.38 12.83 -3.05
C ASP A 124 -16.60 14.23 -2.47
N ILE A 125 -17.84 14.70 -2.52
CA ILE A 125 -18.25 16.04 -2.06
C ILE A 125 -17.97 16.26 -0.57
N ARG A 126 -17.85 15.19 0.22
CA ARG A 126 -17.66 15.26 1.68
C ARG A 126 -16.26 15.71 2.05
N LYS A 127 -15.26 15.59 1.16
CA LYS A 127 -13.86 16.00 1.41
C LYS A 127 -13.77 17.44 1.91
N SER A 128 -14.50 18.35 1.27
CA SER A 128 -14.50 19.78 1.59
C SER A 128 -14.99 20.09 3.02
N THR A 129 -15.80 19.19 3.59
CA THR A 129 -16.41 19.34 4.92
C THR A 129 -15.85 18.36 5.96
N SER A 130 -14.84 17.56 5.61
CA SER A 130 -14.29 16.51 6.48
C SER A 130 -13.85 17.04 7.84
N HIS A 131 -13.22 18.22 7.86
CA HIS A 131 -12.76 18.94 9.05
C HIS A 131 -13.88 19.33 10.03
N ARG A 132 -15.16 19.20 9.64
CA ARG A 132 -16.33 19.53 10.48
C ARG A 132 -16.84 18.34 11.30
N TYR A 133 -16.42 17.13 10.98
CA TYR A 133 -16.84 15.93 11.72
C TYR A 133 -15.94 15.67 12.94
N ASN A 134 -16.49 15.03 13.97
CA ASN A 134 -15.75 14.65 15.17
C ASN A 134 -16.19 13.29 15.73
N GLY A 135 -15.29 12.63 16.47
CA GLY A 135 -15.55 11.35 17.13
C GLY A 135 -16.19 10.31 16.20
N ASN A 136 -17.30 9.72 16.65
CA ASN A 136 -18.03 8.68 15.93
C ASN A 136 -18.77 9.17 14.66
N HIS A 137 -18.76 10.47 14.38
CA HIS A 137 -19.41 11.05 13.21
C HIS A 137 -18.44 11.25 12.04
N ILE A 138 -17.14 10.99 12.22
CA ILE A 138 -16.15 11.08 11.15
C ILE A 138 -16.50 10.05 10.07
N PRO A 139 -16.75 10.47 8.81
CA PRO A 139 -16.95 9.53 7.73
C PRO A 139 -15.66 8.75 7.51
N VAL A 140 -15.78 7.44 7.29
CA VAL A 140 -14.63 6.59 6.92
C VAL A 140 -13.99 7.21 5.67
N GLY A 141 -12.72 7.60 5.82
CA GLY A 141 -11.94 8.24 4.77
C GLY A 141 -11.33 7.24 3.80
N PHE A 142 -10.61 7.77 2.82
CA PHE A 142 -9.84 6.97 1.87
C PHE A 142 -8.57 6.43 2.53
N ASN A 143 -8.17 5.22 2.18
CA ASN A 143 -6.92 4.65 2.66
C ASN A 143 -5.75 5.55 2.20
N GLN A 144 -5.01 6.13 3.15
CA GLN A 144 -3.97 7.12 2.86
C GLN A 144 -2.75 6.51 2.17
N PHE A 145 -2.45 5.23 2.40
CA PHE A 145 -1.42 4.52 1.64
C PHE A 145 -1.77 4.47 0.15
N ALA A 146 -3.04 4.16 -0.17
CA ALA A 146 -3.51 4.13 -1.56
C ALA A 146 -3.56 5.55 -2.19
N VAL A 147 -3.92 6.58 -1.42
CA VAL A 147 -3.89 7.98 -1.89
C VAL A 147 -2.48 8.39 -2.27
N ALA A 148 -1.51 8.23 -1.37
CA ALA A 148 -0.13 8.58 -1.63
C ALA A 148 0.50 7.73 -2.74
N CYS A 149 0.14 6.45 -2.86
CA CYS A 149 0.55 5.60 -3.99
C CYS A 149 0.14 6.21 -5.35
N ILE A 150 -1.07 6.78 -5.44
CA ILE A 150 -1.55 7.43 -6.66
C ILE A 150 -0.83 8.77 -6.89
N GLU A 151 -0.62 9.56 -5.84
CA GLU A 151 0.10 10.84 -5.91
C GLU A 151 1.59 10.67 -6.27
N ASP A 152 2.20 9.53 -5.92
CA ASP A 152 3.59 9.22 -6.26
C ASP A 152 3.78 8.92 -7.77
N VAL A 153 2.76 8.32 -8.40
CA VAL A 153 2.83 7.91 -9.83
C VAL A 153 2.02 8.81 -10.76
N GLY A 154 1.37 9.86 -10.25
CA GLY A 154 0.44 10.66 -11.01
C GLY A 154 -0.26 11.75 -10.21
N VAL A 155 -1.45 12.11 -10.65
CA VAL A 155 -2.23 13.21 -10.04
C VAL A 155 -3.64 12.77 -9.68
N ILE A 156 -4.18 13.34 -8.60
CA ILE A 156 -5.58 13.18 -8.19
C ILE A 156 -6.32 14.48 -8.48
N LYS A 157 -7.35 14.41 -9.31
CA LYS A 157 -8.25 15.52 -9.65
C LYS A 157 -9.53 15.49 -8.81
N ASP A 158 -10.20 16.64 -8.69
CA ASP A 158 -11.45 16.75 -7.93
C ASP A 158 -12.68 16.32 -8.74
N SER A 159 -12.56 16.23 -10.05
CA SER A 159 -13.65 15.86 -10.95
C SER A 159 -13.17 15.10 -12.18
N PHE A 160 -14.09 14.41 -12.87
CA PHE A 160 -13.78 13.77 -14.14
C PHE A 160 -13.53 14.79 -15.27
N ASN A 161 -14.10 16.00 -15.17
CA ASN A 161 -13.82 17.06 -16.15
C ASN A 161 -12.36 17.51 -16.07
N GLU A 162 -11.81 17.67 -14.87
CA GLU A 162 -10.38 17.96 -14.70
C GLU A 162 -9.48 16.82 -15.19
N VAL A 163 -9.96 15.55 -15.16
CA VAL A 163 -9.26 14.45 -15.82
C VAL A 163 -9.24 14.65 -17.33
N LEU A 164 -10.36 15.04 -17.93
CA LEU A 164 -10.42 15.33 -19.36
C LEU A 164 -9.51 16.51 -19.74
N GLU A 165 -9.41 17.53 -18.89
CA GLU A 165 -8.48 18.65 -19.09
C GLU A 165 -7.03 18.16 -19.07
N GLU A 166 -6.63 17.41 -18.03
CA GLU A 166 -5.29 16.84 -17.90
C GLU A 166 -4.90 15.92 -19.07
N LEU A 167 -5.85 15.18 -19.65
CA LEU A 167 -5.60 14.28 -20.77
C LEU A 167 -5.51 15.00 -22.13
N ASN A 168 -5.89 16.27 -22.21
CA ASN A 168 -5.85 17.09 -23.42
C ASN A 168 -4.68 18.10 -23.45
N ASP A 169 -3.98 18.27 -22.35
CA ASP A 169 -2.76 19.09 -22.22
C ASP A 169 -1.50 18.34 -22.72
#